data_AF-A0A9W6UJY1-F1
#
_entry.id   AF-A0A9W6UJY1-F1
#
_cell.length_a   1.000
_cell.length_b   1.000
_cell.length_c   1.000
_cell.angle_alpha   90.00
_cell.angle_beta   90.00
_cell.angle_gamma   90.00
#
_symmetry.space_group_name_H-M   'P 1'
#
loop_
_entity.id
_entity.type
_entity.pdbx_description
1 polymer ?
#
loop_
_entity_poly.entity_id
_entity_poly.type
_entity_poly.pdbx_seq_one_letter_code
_entity_poly.pdbx_strand_id
1 'polypeptide(L)'
;MPLPVHSQPPLVTVDDPVVEHLVAQLRRVREDLADAHGAVIGDARVVHALTTQMWAGLPVPGVACHATADPLRLRAVSEPVTCRRCRARSHTGSDRIPGQTILAVEVGR
;
A
#
# COMPACT_ATOMS: atom_id res chain seq x y z
N MET A 1 8.30 -27.25 27.63
CA MET A 1 7.52 -27.51 26.41
C MET A 1 8.22 -26.82 25.24
N PRO A 2 8.62 -27.53 24.16
CA PRO A 2 9.23 -26.88 23.02
C PRO A 2 8.18 -26.05 22.24
N LEU A 3 8.60 -24.89 21.74
CA LEU A 3 7.77 -24.05 20.87
C LEU A 3 7.51 -24.76 19.54
N PRO A 4 6.36 -24.53 18.86
CA PRO A 4 6.12 -25.08 17.55
C PRO A 4 7.17 -24.54 16.57
N VAL A 5 7.92 -25.44 15.94
CA VAL A 5 8.79 -25.07 14.82
C VAL A 5 7.89 -24.66 13.67
N HIS A 6 7.87 -23.37 13.33
CA HIS A 6 7.25 -22.94 12.08
C HIS A 6 8.14 -23.48 10.96
N SER A 7 7.71 -24.57 10.32
CA SER A 7 8.32 -25.06 9.09
C SER A 7 8.29 -23.94 8.08
N GLN A 8 9.45 -23.34 7.81
CA GLN A 8 9.58 -22.32 6.78
C GLN A 8 9.16 -22.97 5.46
N PRO A 9 8.16 -22.41 4.74
CA PRO A 9 7.81 -22.94 3.43
C PRO A 9 9.06 -22.91 2.53
N PRO A 10 9.20 -23.85 1.59
CA PRO A 10 10.32 -23.85 0.67
C PRO A 10 10.42 -22.48 0.00
N LEU A 11 11.64 -21.94 -0.09
CA LEU A 11 11.90 -20.67 -0.75
C LEU A 11 11.42 -20.82 -2.21
N VAL A 12 10.34 -20.11 -2.56
CA VAL A 12 9.80 -20.08 -3.91
C VAL A 12 10.89 -19.51 -4.81
N THR A 13 11.35 -20.27 -5.80
CA THR A 13 12.30 -19.79 -6.79
C THR A 13 11.62 -18.76 -7.68
N VAL A 14 12.33 -17.69 -8.04
CA VAL A 14 11.78 -16.56 -8.82
C VAL A 14 11.21 -17.00 -10.18
N ASP A 15 11.63 -18.16 -10.70
CA ASP A 15 11.13 -18.76 -11.94
C ASP A 15 9.78 -19.51 -11.80
N ASP A 16 9.07 -19.38 -10.68
CA ASP A 16 7.71 -19.92 -10.56
C ASP A 16 6.74 -19.12 -11.45
N PRO A 17 6.04 -19.76 -12.41
CA PRO A 17 5.12 -19.07 -13.33
C PRO A 17 4.01 -18.30 -12.61
N VAL A 18 3.62 -18.71 -11.40
CA VAL A 18 2.62 -18.00 -10.58
C VAL A 18 3.20 -16.69 -10.04
N VAL A 19 4.46 -16.68 -9.62
CA VAL A 19 5.16 -15.48 -9.15
C VAL A 19 5.33 -14.49 -10.28
N GLU A 20 5.77 -14.96 -11.45
CA GLU A 20 5.90 -14.12 -12.65
C GLU A 20 4.56 -13.52 -13.08
N HIS A 21 3.48 -14.31 -13.03
CA HIS A 21 2.14 -13.80 -13.32
C HIS A 21 1.72 -12.70 -12.34
N LEU A 22 1.94 -12.89 -11.04
CA LEU A 22 1.64 -11.88 -10.03
C LEU A 22 2.45 -10.60 -10.24
N VAL A 23 3.75 -10.72 -10.50
CA VAL A 23 4.61 -9.56 -10.79
C VAL A 23 4.10 -8.80 -12.03
N ALA A 24 3.72 -9.52 -13.09
CA ALA A 24 3.16 -8.90 -14.28
C ALA A 24 1.83 -8.17 -13.99
N GLN A 25 0.94 -8.74 -13.18
CA GLN A 25 -0.29 -8.08 -12.76
C GLN A 25 -0.03 -6.81 -11.94
N LEU A 26 0.89 -6.87 -10.98
CA LEU A 26 1.26 -5.71 -10.16
C LEU A 26 1.87 -4.58 -10.98
N ARG A 27 2.68 -4.90 -12.00
CA ARG A 27 3.22 -3.90 -12.94
C ARG A 27 2.12 -3.19 -13.72
N ARG A 28 1.17 -3.94 -14.29
CA ARG A 28 0.04 -3.36 -15.03
C ARG A 28 -0.81 -2.45 -14.15
N VAL A 29 -1.17 -2.90 -12.95
CA VAL A 29 -1.93 -2.08 -12.00
C VAL A 29 -1.18 -0.79 -11.65
N ARG A 30 0.14 -0.86 -11.49
CA ARG A 30 0.96 0.34 -11.25
C ARG A 30 0.95 1.30 -12.43
N GLU A 31 1.07 0.78 -13.66
CA GLU A 31 1.01 1.59 -14.89
C GLU A 31 -0.36 2.28 -15.02
N ASP A 32 -1.45 1.53 -14.83
CA ASP A 32 -2.83 2.06 -14.89
C ASP A 32 -3.07 3.17 -13.85
N LEU A 33 -2.44 3.08 -12.68
CA LEU A 33 -2.61 4.04 -11.58
C LEU A 33 -1.62 5.21 -11.61
N ALA A 34 -0.60 5.18 -12.47
CA ALA A 34 0.47 6.18 -12.48
C ALA A 34 -0.04 7.60 -12.75
N ASP A 35 -1.02 7.73 -13.67
CA ASP A 35 -1.60 9.01 -14.08
C ASP A 35 -2.99 9.26 -13.47
N ALA A 36 -3.44 8.40 -12.55
CA ALA A 36 -4.78 8.49 -11.97
C ALA A 36 -4.87 9.57 -10.88
N HIS A 37 -5.96 10.35 -10.90
CA HIS A 37 -6.26 11.31 -9.84
C HIS A 37 -6.66 10.64 -8.52
N GLY A 38 -7.19 9.43 -8.59
CA GLY A 38 -7.52 8.61 -7.44
C GLY A 38 -7.86 7.17 -7.85
N ALA A 39 -8.27 6.38 -6.88
CA ALA A 39 -8.71 5.01 -7.11
C ALA A 39 -9.95 4.65 -6.30
N VAL A 40 -10.78 3.78 -6.87
CA VAL A 40 -11.83 3.07 -6.12
C VAL A 40 -11.34 1.69 -5.73
N ILE A 41 -11.97 1.09 -4.72
CA ILE A 41 -11.64 -0.25 -4.22
C ILE A 41 -12.75 -1.22 -4.65
N GLY A 42 -12.44 -2.18 -5.51
CA GLY A 42 -13.43 -3.08 -6.11
C GLY A 42 -14.49 -2.31 -6.90
N ASP A 43 -15.76 -2.56 -6.59
CA ASP A 43 -16.91 -1.92 -7.25
C ASP A 43 -17.49 -0.74 -6.43
N ALA A 44 -16.72 -0.23 -5.47
CA ALA A 44 -17.15 0.91 -4.65
C ALA A 44 -17.15 2.22 -5.44
N ARG A 45 -17.92 3.21 -4.97
CA ARG A 45 -17.99 4.58 -5.54
C ARG A 45 -17.12 5.61 -4.81
N VAL A 46 -16.50 5.22 -3.71
CA VAL A 46 -15.68 6.13 -2.90
C VAL A 46 -14.29 6.19 -3.52
N VAL A 47 -13.88 7.40 -3.90
CA VAL A 47 -12.58 7.67 -4.51
C VAL A 47 -11.57 7.98 -3.42
N HIS A 48 -10.47 7.25 -3.42
CA HIS A 48 -9.38 7.36 -2.47
C HIS A 48 -8.16 8.03 -3.11
N ALA A 49 -7.42 8.79 -2.30
CA ALA A 49 -6.11 9.29 -2.70
C ALA A 49 -5.13 8.12 -2.79
N LEU A 50 -4.38 8.07 -3.90
CA LEU A 50 -3.32 7.09 -4.12
C LEU A 50 -2.08 7.43 -3.31
N THR A 51 -1.34 6.39 -2.95
CA THR A 51 -0.01 6.47 -2.35
C THR A 51 0.80 5.26 -2.78
N THR A 52 2.10 5.27 -2.49
CA THR A 52 2.94 4.07 -2.60
C THR A 52 3.12 3.47 -1.21
N GLN A 53 2.98 2.15 -1.10
CA GLN A 53 3.24 1.38 0.13
C GLN A 53 4.24 0.26 -0.15
N MET A 54 4.94 -0.21 0.89
CA MET A 54 5.86 -1.33 0.78
C MET A 54 5.15 -2.63 1.13
N TRP A 55 5.21 -3.62 0.26
CA TRP A 55 4.68 -4.96 0.49
C TRP A 55 5.76 -5.99 0.15
N ALA A 56 6.17 -6.80 1.14
CA ALA A 56 7.26 -7.77 0.99
C ALA A 56 8.55 -7.18 0.36
N GLY A 57 8.90 -5.93 0.70
CA GLY A 57 10.07 -5.23 0.14
C GLY A 57 9.87 -4.64 -1.26
N LEU A 58 8.68 -4.74 -1.83
CA LEU A 58 8.32 -4.16 -3.14
C LEU A 58 7.41 -2.94 -2.99
N PRO A 59 7.67 -1.83 -3.71
CA PRO A 59 6.76 -0.70 -3.75
C PRO A 59 5.53 -1.06 -4.59
N VAL A 60 4.36 -1.03 -3.97
CA VAL A 60 3.07 -1.31 -4.60
C VAL A 60 2.12 -0.12 -4.42
N PRO A 61 1.18 0.09 -5.35
CA PRO A 61 0.15 1.11 -5.18
C PRO A 61 -0.73 0.83 -3.96
N GLY A 62 -1.22 1.88 -3.34
CA GLY A 62 -2.04 1.83 -2.16
C GLY A 62 -2.94 3.05 -2.04
N VAL A 63 -3.79 3.05 -1.01
CA VAL A 63 -4.63 4.21 -0.67
C VAL A 63 -4.12 4.87 0.59
N ALA A 64 -4.08 6.20 0.62
CA ALA A 64 -3.51 6.97 1.74
C ALA A 64 -4.20 6.73 3.10
N CYS A 65 -5.42 6.20 3.08
CA CYS A 65 -6.17 5.86 4.30
C CYS A 65 -6.00 4.40 4.76
N HIS A 66 -5.22 3.59 4.04
CA HIS A 66 -5.00 2.16 4.30
C HIS A 66 -6.30 1.34 4.39
N ALA A 67 -7.35 1.74 3.64
CA ALA A 67 -8.61 1.01 3.60
C ALA A 67 -8.54 -0.35 2.89
N THR A 68 -7.50 -0.57 2.09
CA THR A 68 -7.15 -1.88 1.53
C THR A 68 -5.63 -2.04 1.55
N ALA A 69 -5.17 -3.25 1.84
CA ALA A 69 -3.79 -3.67 1.69
C ALA A 69 -3.54 -4.37 0.35
N ASP A 70 -4.61 -4.77 -0.35
CA ASP A 70 -4.53 -5.47 -1.64
C ASP A 70 -4.53 -4.45 -2.81
N PRO A 71 -3.41 -4.31 -3.54
CA PRO A 71 -3.30 -3.41 -4.68
C PRO A 71 -4.14 -3.87 -5.88
N LEU A 72 -4.41 -5.16 -6.03
CA LEU A 72 -5.14 -5.71 -7.19
C LEU A 72 -6.63 -5.35 -7.17
N ARG A 73 -7.12 -4.84 -6.03
CA ARG A 73 -8.49 -4.31 -5.90
C ARG A 73 -8.62 -2.85 -6.30
N LEU A 74 -7.51 -2.16 -6.58
CA LEU A 74 -7.54 -0.75 -6.94
C LEU A 74 -7.90 -0.60 -8.42
N ARG A 75 -8.82 0.31 -8.71
CA ARG A 75 -9.17 0.70 -10.08
C ARG A 75 -8.98 2.20 -10.24
N ALA A 76 -8.22 2.59 -11.26
CA ALA A 76 -7.96 3.99 -11.58
C ALA A 76 -9.26 4.73 -11.91
N VAL A 77 -9.37 5.96 -11.41
CA VAL A 77 -10.47 6.87 -11.73
C VAL A 77 -9.94 8.30 -11.88
N SER A 78 -10.63 9.09 -12.70
CA SER A 78 -10.30 10.50 -12.95
C SER A 78 -10.97 11.46 -11.96
N GLU A 79 -11.94 10.96 -11.22
CA GLU A 79 -12.77 11.72 -10.30
C GLU A 79 -11.98 12.19 -9.08
N PRO A 80 -12.36 13.33 -8.47
CA PRO A 80 -11.68 13.82 -7.28
C PRO A 80 -11.88 12.89 -6.09
N VAL A 81 -10.90 12.84 -5.19
CA VAL A 81 -10.95 12.07 -3.94
C VAL A 81 -12.22 12.42 -3.15
N THR A 82 -13.06 11.43 -2.84
CA THR A 82 -14.29 11.57 -2.04
C THR A 82 -14.17 10.93 -0.65
N CYS A 83 -13.15 10.12 -0.41
CA CYS A 83 -12.90 9.52 0.89
C CYS A 83 -12.57 10.59 1.95
N ARG A 84 -13.41 10.69 2.99
CA ARG A 84 -13.23 11.65 4.09
C ARG A 84 -11.86 11.52 4.78
N ARG A 85 -11.38 10.28 5.01
CA ARG A 85 -10.07 10.02 5.63
C ARG A 85 -8.91 10.50 4.75
N CYS A 86 -9.00 10.26 3.44
CA CYS A 86 -7.97 10.73 2.50
C CYS A 86 -7.95 12.26 2.45
N ARG A 87 -9.12 12.92 2.34
CA ARG A 87 -9.21 14.38 2.36
C ARG A 87 -8.59 14.98 3.62
N ALA A 88 -8.95 14.46 4.80
CA ALA A 88 -8.38 14.93 6.07
C ALA A 88 -6.86 14.82 6.12
N ARG A 89 -6.29 13.75 5.55
CA ARG A 89 -4.83 13.52 5.47
C ARG A 89 -4.13 14.47 4.50
N SER A 90 -4.76 14.82 3.37
CA SER A 90 -4.23 15.79 2.42
C SER A 90 -4.07 17.19 3.05
N HIS A 91 -4.93 17.54 4.01
CA HIS A 91 -4.84 18.80 4.74
C HIS A 91 -3.83 18.80 5.90
N THR A 92 -3.34 17.63 6.32
CA THR A 92 -2.38 17.49 7.44
C THR A 92 -0.92 17.40 6.99
N GLY A 93 -0.64 17.78 5.73
CA GLY A 93 0.73 17.89 5.22
C GLY A 93 1.54 18.90 6.05
N SER A 94 2.36 18.39 6.96
CA SER A 94 3.38 19.11 7.72
C SER A 94 2.88 20.27 8.60
N ASP A 95 1.95 20.01 9.52
CA ASP A 95 1.94 20.79 10.75
C ASP A 95 2.47 19.90 11.87
N ARG A 96 3.73 20.13 12.26
CA ARG A 96 4.30 19.51 13.47
C ARG A 96 3.44 20.00 14.63
N ILE A 97 2.69 19.10 15.26
CA ILE A 97 1.94 19.46 16.46
C ILE A 97 2.95 19.95 17.51
N PRO A 98 2.88 21.22 17.96
CA PRO A 98 3.79 21.73 18.97
C PRO A 98 3.70 20.86 20.22
N GLY A 99 4.83 20.33 20.67
CA GLY A 99 4.91 19.46 21.86
C GLY A 99 4.92 17.96 21.61
N GLN A 100 4.93 17.48 20.36
CA GLN A 100 5.15 16.05 20.10
C GLN A 100 6.61 15.65 20.36
N THR A 101 6.81 14.78 21.35
CA THR A 101 8.09 14.13 21.63
C THR A 101 8.37 13.07 20.57
N ILE A 102 9.46 13.26 19.82
CA ILE A 102 9.97 12.23 18.89
C ILE A 102 10.65 11.16 19.75
N LEU A 103 10.19 9.91 19.68
CA LEU A 103 10.92 8.79 20.26
C LEU A 103 12.18 8.54 19.42
N ALA A 104 13.33 8.88 19.97
CA ALA A 104 14.61 8.39 19.48
C ALA A 104 14.74 6.92 19.86
N VAL A 105 14.64 6.02 18.87
CA VAL A 105 15.01 4.61 19.07
C VAL A 105 16.51 4.53 18.83
N GLU A 106 17.29 4.52 19.91
CA GLU A 106 18.71 4.23 19.85
C GLU A 106 18.88 2.71 19.64
N VAL A 107 19.22 2.31 18.41
CA VAL A 107 19.62 0.93 18.11
C VAL A 107 21.08 0.79 18.54
N GLY A 108 21.29 0.31 19.77
CA GLY A 108 22.60 -0.04 20.31
C GLY A 108 23.26 -1.14 19.47
N ARG A 109 24.54 -0.92 19.16
CA ARG A 109 25.42 -1.82 18.41
C ARG A 109 26.13 -2.80 19.33
#